data_AF-Q1NA08-F1
#
_entry.id   AF-Q1NA08-F1
#
_cell.length_a   1.000
_cell.length_b   1.000
_cell.length_c   1.000
_cell.angle_alpha   90.00
_cell.angle_beta   90.00
_cell.angle_gamma   90.00
#
_symmetry.space_group_name_H-M   'P 1'
#
loop_
_entity.id
_entity.type
_entity.pdbx_description
1 polymer ?
#
loop_
_entity_poly.entity_id
_entity_poly.type
_entity_poly.pdbx_seq_one_letter_code
_entity_poly.pdbx_strand_id
1 'polypeptide(L)'
;MAARADAPSPLAWIAWALILIGLPMAVAGWETRGRDVAHGPGPVRGRVARIEQPPSPPPPVEPVEVYALERDEARRFNAAVPFSKLANPAARPFVFAGSPEDLARAVDCLAAAQIYEAGDDATGEQAVAQVVLNRVRHPAFPKTVCGVVFQGQERRTGCQFTFTCDGALARTPGAAAWDRAREIAREALAGKVYKPVGYATHYHTDWVVPYWSGSLDKIAVVGTHLFFRWRGWWGTPPAFRFTRDGGEPLIGKIARLSPAHVGGEVPVMAQDAPVVTAGGLEALVTQPRKSIGADMLGKSVAGVKLAVLGPDGKSFLVELPGGGSPDGWPALARTFCAGRLECRIMAWKAGATPGKLPLTDPQLDAMSFAYIHDAGSGLQRALWNCEQTPRPKEQCMRRRVAAAPPAPPTDAGLAGVRKKERFETVTIAPVNPPRAPQSRQE
;
A
#
# COMPACT_ATOMS: atom_id res chain seq x y z
N MET A 1 73.03 56.59 6.66
CA MET A 1 71.97 57.59 6.96
C MET A 1 70.63 56.90 6.86
N ALA A 2 70.02 56.53 7.99
CA ALA A 2 68.69 55.92 8.02
C ALA A 2 67.66 57.02 8.24
N ALA A 3 66.77 57.23 7.26
CA ALA A 3 65.71 58.21 7.31
C ALA A 3 64.66 57.79 8.37
N ARG A 4 64.40 58.68 9.34
CA ARG A 4 63.24 58.57 10.22
C ARG A 4 61.98 58.75 9.35
N ALA A 5 61.14 57.72 9.29
CA ALA A 5 59.80 57.85 8.74
C ALA A 5 58.94 58.58 9.78
N ASP A 6 58.42 59.76 9.41
CA ASP A 6 57.51 60.53 10.24
C ASP A 6 56.22 59.74 10.47
N ALA A 7 55.86 59.56 11.74
CA ALA A 7 54.60 58.92 12.11
C ALA A 7 53.43 59.80 11.63
N PRO A 8 52.37 59.22 11.02
CA PRO A 8 51.24 60.00 10.55
C PRO A 8 50.55 60.73 11.71
N SER A 9 50.24 62.01 11.47
CA SER A 9 49.61 62.88 12.47
C SER A 9 48.27 62.29 12.94
N PRO A 10 47.83 62.57 14.18
CA PRO A 10 46.57 62.05 14.71
C PRO A 10 45.35 62.42 13.84
N LEU A 11 45.43 63.52 13.08
CA LEU A 11 44.42 63.91 12.10
C LEU A 11 44.34 62.94 10.91
N ALA A 12 45.46 62.38 10.47
CA ALA A 12 45.48 61.37 9.42
C ALA A 12 44.75 60.09 9.86
N TRP A 13 44.92 59.68 11.13
CA TRP A 13 44.19 58.53 11.68
C TRP A 13 42.68 58.76 11.77
N ILE A 14 42.25 59.97 12.13
CA ILE A 14 40.83 60.33 12.14
C ILE A 14 40.26 60.32 10.72
N ALA A 15 40.99 60.87 9.74
CA ALA A 15 40.59 60.82 8.34
C ALA A 15 40.44 59.37 7.83
N TRP A 16 41.38 58.49 8.17
CA TRP A 16 41.31 57.07 7.84
C TRP A 16 40.12 56.37 8.51
N ALA A 17 39.81 56.67 9.77
CA ALA A 17 38.64 56.11 10.45
C ALA A 17 37.32 56.58 9.82
N LEU A 18 37.22 57.86 9.42
CA LEU A 18 36.04 58.37 8.74
C LEU A 18 35.83 57.72 7.36
N ILE A 19 36.91 57.46 6.63
CA ILE A 19 36.82 56.80 5.32
C ILE A 19 36.50 55.30 5.49
N LEU A 20 37.20 54.59 6.38
CA LEU A 20 37.05 53.13 6.49
C LEU A 20 35.82 52.69 7.26
N ILE A 21 35.26 53.51 8.14
CA ILE A 21 34.08 53.16 8.96
C ILE A 21 32.86 54.00 8.55
N GLY A 22 33.05 55.29 8.30
CA GLY A 22 31.96 56.19 7.92
C GLY A 22 31.40 55.90 6.53
N LEU A 23 32.26 55.61 5.55
CA LEU A 23 31.83 55.36 4.17
C LEU A 23 30.98 54.07 4.03
N PRO A 24 31.36 52.90 4.60
CA PRO A 24 30.53 51.71 4.55
C PRO A 24 29.19 51.88 5.26
N MET A 25 29.17 52.59 6.40
CA MET A 25 27.94 52.88 7.15
C MET A 25 27.00 53.81 6.38
N ALA A 26 27.54 54.80 5.67
CA ALA A 26 26.75 55.69 4.82
C ALA A 26 26.17 54.95 3.60
N VAL A 27 26.92 54.03 2.99
CA VAL A 27 26.45 53.18 1.89
C VAL A 27 25.35 52.22 2.36
N ALA A 28 25.54 51.56 3.51
CA ALA A 28 24.51 50.70 4.11
C ALA A 28 23.24 51.49 4.52
N GLY A 29 23.42 52.72 5.00
CA GLY A 29 22.32 53.65 5.29
C GLY A 29 21.58 54.13 4.04
N TRP A 30 22.26 54.23 2.90
CA TRP A 30 21.65 54.64 1.63
C TRP A 30 20.88 53.48 0.98
N GLU A 31 21.39 52.26 1.03
CA GLU A 31 20.67 51.07 0.55
C GLU A 31 19.39 50.78 1.35
N THR A 32 19.37 51.16 2.64
CA THR A 32 18.19 50.99 3.51
C THR A 32 17.16 52.12 3.39
N ARG A 33 17.56 53.31 2.90
CA ARG A 33 16.66 54.48 2.72
C ARG A 33 16.07 54.64 1.32
N GLY A 34 16.37 53.73 0.39
CA GLY A 34 16.09 53.91 -1.03
C GLY A 34 15.21 52.84 -1.69
N ARG A 35 14.16 52.33 -1.03
CA ARG A 35 12.99 51.72 -1.71
C ARG A 35 11.73 51.99 -0.89
N ASP A 36 11.28 53.24 -0.91
CA ASP A 36 9.84 53.50 -0.84
C ASP A 36 9.24 52.89 -2.10
N VAL A 37 8.87 51.60 -2.00
CA VAL A 37 7.94 51.00 -2.93
C VAL A 37 6.66 51.79 -2.76
N ALA A 38 6.40 52.68 -3.70
CA ALA A 38 5.09 53.23 -3.91
C ALA A 38 4.11 52.07 -3.81
N HIS A 39 3.27 52.10 -2.79
CA HIS A 39 2.13 51.23 -2.68
C HIS A 39 1.20 51.65 -3.83
N GLY A 40 1.51 51.21 -5.05
CA GLY A 40 0.50 51.06 -6.08
C GLY A 40 -0.66 50.28 -5.45
N PRO A 41 -1.92 50.56 -5.85
CA PRO A 41 -3.08 49.94 -5.24
C PRO A 41 -2.77 48.46 -5.10
N GLY A 42 -2.63 48.01 -3.84
CA GLY A 42 -2.14 46.68 -3.54
C GLY A 42 -2.95 45.69 -4.37
N PRO A 43 -2.38 44.54 -4.77
CA PRO A 43 -3.13 43.55 -5.52
C PRO A 43 -4.46 43.43 -4.81
N VAL A 44 -5.54 43.81 -5.51
CA VAL A 44 -6.89 43.71 -4.98
C VAL A 44 -6.88 42.31 -4.41
N ARG A 45 -6.94 42.21 -3.07
CA ARG A 45 -7.22 40.95 -2.40
C ARG A 45 -8.65 40.67 -2.86
N GLY A 46 -8.77 40.22 -4.11
CA GLY A 46 -9.87 39.43 -4.56
C GLY A 46 -9.98 38.43 -3.44
N ARG A 47 -11.12 38.47 -2.76
CA ARG A 47 -11.54 37.45 -1.84
C ARG A 47 -11.39 36.18 -2.67
N VAL A 48 -10.23 35.53 -2.60
CA VAL A 48 -10.09 34.15 -3.06
C VAL A 48 -11.08 33.51 -2.12
N ALA A 49 -12.26 33.20 -2.66
CA ALA A 49 -13.29 32.52 -1.91
C ALA A 49 -12.53 31.40 -1.21
N ARG A 50 -12.39 31.51 0.12
CA ARG A 50 -11.70 30.49 0.89
C ARG A 50 -12.56 29.28 0.60
N ILE A 51 -12.05 28.37 -0.22
CA ILE A 51 -12.79 27.16 -0.51
C ILE A 51 -12.84 26.47 0.86
N GLU A 52 -14.01 26.54 1.48
CA GLU A 52 -14.22 25.98 2.80
C GLU A 52 -14.29 24.46 2.66
N GLN A 53 -13.74 23.77 3.67
CA GLN A 53 -13.84 22.32 3.72
C GLN A 53 -15.33 21.96 3.79
N PRO A 54 -15.85 21.15 2.86
CA PRO A 54 -17.22 20.70 2.96
C PRO A 54 -17.39 19.83 4.22
N PRO A 55 -18.52 19.93 4.93
CA PRO A 55 -18.78 19.14 6.13
C PRO A 55 -19.00 17.65 5.83
N SER A 56 -19.32 17.31 4.59
CA SER A 56 -19.47 15.93 4.13
C SER A 56 -18.10 15.24 4.03
N PRO A 57 -18.01 13.91 4.28
CA PRO A 57 -16.79 13.15 4.00
C PRO A 57 -16.39 13.26 2.52
N PRO A 58 -15.13 12.94 2.16
CA PRO A 58 -14.74 12.88 0.76
C PRO A 58 -15.63 11.87 0.02
N PRO A 59 -15.90 12.09 -1.28
CA PRO A 59 -16.72 11.16 -2.03
C PRO A 59 -16.05 9.78 -2.03
N PRO A 60 -16.83 8.69 -2.01
CA PRO A 60 -16.26 7.35 -2.09
C PRO A 60 -15.48 7.20 -3.40
N VAL A 61 -14.34 6.51 -3.34
CA VAL A 61 -13.62 6.07 -4.55
C VAL A 61 -14.36 4.85 -5.06
N GLU A 62 -15.20 5.05 -6.05
CA GLU A 62 -16.01 3.98 -6.61
C GLU A 62 -15.13 3.02 -7.46
N PRO A 63 -15.46 1.71 -7.54
CA PRO A 63 -14.70 0.73 -8.32
C PRO A 63 -14.61 1.12 -9.81
N VAL A 64 -13.55 0.71 -10.49
CA VAL A 64 -13.35 1.04 -11.92
C VAL A 64 -14.32 0.21 -12.79
N GLU A 65 -15.46 0.81 -13.11
CA GLU A 65 -16.33 0.41 -14.22
C GLU A 65 -15.95 1.29 -15.42
N VAL A 66 -15.85 0.67 -16.59
CA VAL A 66 -15.29 1.27 -17.80
C VAL A 66 -16.35 1.16 -18.89
N TYR A 67 -16.55 2.22 -19.66
CA TYR A 67 -17.38 2.14 -20.85
C TYR A 67 -16.75 1.17 -21.85
N ALA A 68 -17.55 0.25 -22.40
CA ALA A 68 -17.12 -0.67 -23.45
C ALA A 68 -17.02 0.08 -24.80
N LEU A 69 -15.97 0.88 -24.94
CA LEU A 69 -15.63 1.62 -26.16
C LEU A 69 -14.43 0.97 -26.85
N GLU A 70 -14.41 1.05 -28.18
CA GLU A 70 -13.23 0.68 -28.96
C GLU A 70 -12.07 1.64 -28.67
N ARG A 71 -10.83 1.16 -28.80
CA ARG A 71 -9.63 1.93 -28.38
C ARG A 71 -9.52 3.30 -29.04
N ASP A 72 -9.80 3.40 -30.33
CA ASP A 72 -9.72 4.67 -31.07
C ASP A 72 -10.87 5.62 -30.73
N GLU A 73 -12.05 5.07 -30.44
CA GLU A 73 -13.19 5.84 -29.95
C GLU A 73 -12.89 6.42 -28.56
N ALA A 74 -12.33 5.60 -27.65
CA ALA A 74 -11.88 6.03 -26.34
C ALA A 74 -10.85 7.16 -26.43
N ARG A 75 -9.87 7.05 -27.35
CA ARG A 75 -8.89 8.13 -27.60
C ARG A 75 -9.56 9.42 -28.07
N ARG A 76 -10.48 9.34 -29.04
CA ARG A 76 -11.22 10.52 -29.54
C ARG A 76 -12.06 11.17 -28.44
N PHE A 77 -12.75 10.36 -27.64
CA PHE A 77 -13.52 10.83 -26.49
C PHE A 77 -12.63 11.58 -25.49
N ASN A 78 -11.53 10.96 -25.07
CA ASN A 78 -10.61 11.53 -24.10
C ASN A 78 -9.91 12.80 -24.60
N ALA A 79 -9.62 12.87 -25.91
CA ALA A 79 -9.07 14.05 -26.56
C ALA A 79 -10.07 15.22 -26.60
N ALA A 80 -11.37 14.93 -26.77
CA ALA A 80 -12.43 15.94 -26.79
C ALA A 80 -12.71 16.55 -25.41
N VAL A 81 -12.46 15.82 -24.31
CA VAL A 81 -12.56 16.37 -22.95
C VAL A 81 -11.46 17.44 -22.75
N PRO A 82 -11.78 18.69 -22.39
CA PRO A 82 -10.76 19.72 -22.19
C PRO A 82 -9.97 19.52 -20.89
N PHE A 83 -8.74 20.03 -20.83
CA PHE A 83 -8.02 20.18 -19.57
C PHE A 83 -8.63 21.30 -18.72
N SER A 84 -8.57 21.13 -17.40
CA SER A 84 -8.99 22.15 -16.44
C SER A 84 -8.16 23.43 -16.61
N LYS A 85 -8.82 24.58 -16.62
CA LYS A 85 -8.18 25.91 -16.68
C LYS A 85 -7.73 26.42 -15.32
N LEU A 86 -8.05 25.68 -14.25
CA LEU A 86 -7.69 26.03 -12.88
C LEU A 86 -6.21 25.75 -12.62
N ALA A 87 -5.62 26.45 -11.66
CA ALA A 87 -4.22 26.26 -11.29
C ALA A 87 -3.92 24.80 -10.91
N ASN A 88 -2.80 24.27 -11.40
CA ASN A 88 -2.27 22.95 -11.07
C ASN A 88 -0.94 23.10 -10.31
N PRO A 89 -0.95 23.52 -9.03
CA PRO A 89 0.28 23.68 -8.26
C PRO A 89 0.92 22.32 -8.00
N ALA A 90 2.25 22.32 -7.91
CA ALA A 90 3.00 21.14 -7.49
C ALA A 90 2.56 20.69 -6.08
N ALA A 91 2.53 19.37 -5.86
CA ALA A 91 2.33 18.82 -4.53
C ALA A 91 3.46 19.25 -3.57
N ARG A 92 3.16 19.24 -2.27
CA ARG A 92 4.21 19.45 -1.25
C ARG A 92 5.22 18.28 -1.28
N PRO A 93 6.50 18.48 -0.95
CA PRO A 93 7.45 17.38 -0.74
C PRO A 93 6.93 16.35 0.25
N PHE A 94 7.01 15.05 -0.08
CA PHE A 94 6.69 13.95 0.84
C PHE A 94 7.97 13.41 1.45
N VAL A 95 8.14 13.60 2.76
CA VAL A 95 9.25 13.02 3.50
C VAL A 95 8.70 11.88 4.35
N PHE A 96 9.16 10.67 4.06
CA PHE A 96 8.76 9.49 4.81
C PHE A 96 9.29 9.57 6.24
N ALA A 97 8.43 9.23 7.20
CA ALA A 97 8.78 9.16 8.61
C ALA A 97 8.26 7.83 9.18
N GLY A 98 9.18 6.93 9.52
CA GLY A 98 8.89 5.57 9.99
C GLY A 98 10.18 4.83 10.34
N SER A 99 10.06 3.56 10.71
CA SER A 99 11.24 2.72 10.94
C SER A 99 11.95 2.40 9.62
N PRO A 100 13.23 1.97 9.65
CA PRO A 100 13.93 1.49 8.46
C PRO A 100 13.20 0.36 7.73
N GLU A 101 12.53 -0.53 8.48
CA GLU A 101 11.73 -1.63 7.93
C GLU A 101 10.49 -1.10 7.21
N ASP A 102 9.79 -0.13 7.82
CA ASP A 102 8.65 0.52 7.17
C ASP A 102 9.09 1.25 5.89
N LEU A 103 10.24 1.95 5.93
CA LEU A 103 10.78 2.63 4.74
C LEU A 103 11.10 1.62 3.62
N ALA A 104 11.73 0.50 3.95
CA ALA A 104 12.05 -0.54 2.96
C ALA A 104 10.78 -1.08 2.29
N ARG A 105 9.73 -1.34 3.08
CA ARG A 105 8.41 -1.76 2.57
C ARG A 105 7.75 -0.70 1.70
N ALA A 106 7.75 0.56 2.15
CA ALA A 106 7.20 1.67 1.37
C ALA A 106 7.90 1.80 0.01
N VAL A 107 9.24 1.74 -0.01
CA VAL A 107 10.04 1.78 -1.25
C VAL A 107 9.61 0.67 -2.20
N ASP A 108 9.48 -0.56 -1.70
CA ASP A 108 9.23 -1.72 -2.57
C ASP A 108 7.77 -1.78 -3.05
N CYS A 109 6.81 -1.37 -2.22
CA CYS A 109 5.42 -1.19 -2.65
C CYS A 109 5.27 -0.07 -3.69
N LEU A 110 5.95 1.07 -3.50
CA LEU A 110 5.92 2.17 -4.45
C LEU A 110 6.57 1.75 -5.78
N ALA A 111 7.74 1.10 -5.73
CA ALA A 111 8.43 0.59 -6.91
C ALA A 111 7.57 -0.42 -7.69
N ALA A 112 6.83 -1.30 -7.00
CA ALA A 112 5.87 -2.19 -7.64
C ALA A 112 4.79 -1.41 -8.38
N ALA A 113 4.16 -0.41 -7.75
CA ALA A 113 3.16 0.41 -8.43
C ALA A 113 3.73 1.09 -9.68
N GLN A 114 4.94 1.65 -9.58
CA GLN A 114 5.59 2.34 -10.68
C GLN A 114 5.83 1.43 -11.88
N ILE A 115 6.49 0.28 -11.68
CA ILE A 115 6.90 -0.59 -12.79
C ILE A 115 5.73 -1.34 -13.43
N TYR A 116 4.72 -1.74 -12.64
CA TYR A 116 3.57 -2.47 -13.19
C TYR A 116 2.56 -1.55 -13.88
N GLU A 117 2.58 -0.25 -13.59
CA GLU A 117 1.68 0.73 -14.22
C GLU A 117 2.35 1.48 -15.38
N ALA A 118 3.62 1.85 -15.24
CA ALA A 118 4.35 2.61 -16.26
C ALA A 118 5.23 1.72 -17.17
N GLY A 119 5.57 0.50 -16.75
CA GLY A 119 6.55 -0.31 -17.46
C GLY A 119 7.96 0.27 -17.35
N ASP A 120 8.74 0.15 -18.42
CA ASP A 120 10.13 0.64 -18.50
C ASP A 120 10.19 2.13 -18.88
N ASP A 121 9.47 3.00 -18.16
CA ASP A 121 9.39 4.44 -18.41
C ASP A 121 9.59 5.24 -17.11
N ALA A 122 10.78 5.78 -16.91
CA ALA A 122 11.12 6.56 -15.73
C ALA A 122 10.21 7.78 -15.51
N THR A 123 9.68 8.39 -16.59
CA THR A 123 8.80 9.56 -16.48
C THR A 123 7.41 9.14 -15.98
N GLY A 124 6.86 8.06 -16.54
CA GLY A 124 5.64 7.43 -16.05
C GLY A 124 5.78 6.93 -14.61
N GLU A 125 6.91 6.30 -14.27
CA GLU A 125 7.21 5.84 -12.90
C GLU A 125 7.18 7.01 -11.89
N GLN A 126 7.75 8.17 -12.22
CA GLN A 126 7.68 9.37 -11.36
C GLN A 126 6.25 9.90 -11.20
N ALA A 127 5.46 9.86 -12.28
CA ALA A 127 4.08 10.31 -12.27
C ALA A 127 3.19 9.41 -11.39
N VAL A 128 3.34 8.08 -11.51
CA VAL A 128 2.62 7.10 -10.69
C VAL A 128 3.02 7.25 -9.22
N ALA A 129 4.31 7.39 -8.92
CA ALA A 129 4.77 7.60 -7.54
C ALA A 129 4.12 8.83 -6.90
N GLN A 130 4.06 9.95 -7.62
CA GLN A 130 3.44 11.17 -7.12
C GLN A 130 1.94 10.98 -6.85
N VAL A 131 1.21 10.24 -7.68
CA VAL A 131 -0.21 9.92 -7.45
C VAL A 131 -0.38 9.06 -6.19
N VAL A 132 0.45 8.04 -6.00
CA VAL A 132 0.41 7.19 -4.79
C VAL A 132 0.62 8.04 -3.54
N LEU A 133 1.63 8.91 -3.54
CA LEU A 133 1.92 9.80 -2.40
C LEU A 133 0.83 10.86 -2.19
N ASN A 134 0.17 11.33 -3.25
CA ASN A 134 -1.00 12.19 -3.15
C ASN A 134 -2.18 11.44 -2.49
N ARG A 135 -2.41 10.17 -2.84
CA ARG A 135 -3.44 9.33 -2.22
C ARG A 135 -3.17 9.13 -0.73
N VAL A 136 -1.94 8.78 -0.34
CA VAL A 136 -1.56 8.62 1.09
C VAL A 136 -1.94 9.87 1.92
N ARG A 137 -1.86 11.05 1.32
CA ARG A 137 -2.22 12.33 1.96
C ARG A 137 -3.68 12.71 1.87
N HIS A 138 -4.45 12.09 1.01
CA HIS A 138 -5.84 12.45 0.80
C HIS A 138 -6.73 11.61 1.75
N PRO A 139 -7.73 12.21 2.41
CA PRO A 139 -8.53 11.52 3.42
C PRO A 139 -9.27 10.30 2.89
N ALA A 140 -9.62 10.26 1.61
CA ALA A 140 -10.33 9.16 0.95
C ALA A 140 -9.55 7.84 0.79
N PHE A 141 -8.23 7.82 1.05
CA PHE A 141 -7.38 6.64 0.78
C PHE A 141 -6.66 6.15 2.04
N PRO A 142 -6.10 4.92 2.03
CA PRO A 142 -5.23 4.43 3.10
C PRO A 142 -4.05 5.36 3.40
N LYS A 143 -3.55 5.31 4.64
CA LYS A 143 -2.50 6.22 5.16
C LYS A 143 -1.08 5.65 5.12
N THR A 144 -0.91 4.55 4.41
CA THR A 144 0.39 3.89 4.18
C THR A 144 0.57 3.65 2.68
N VAL A 145 1.81 3.66 2.23
CA VAL A 145 2.15 3.49 0.81
C VAL A 145 1.70 2.12 0.33
N CYS A 146 2.05 1.06 1.05
CA CYS A 146 1.60 -0.29 0.73
C CYS A 146 0.07 -0.43 0.85
N GLY A 147 -0.55 0.25 1.81
CA GLY A 147 -2.00 0.28 1.95
C GLY A 147 -2.70 0.84 0.72
N VAL A 148 -2.17 1.92 0.12
CA VAL A 148 -2.70 2.51 -1.12
C VAL A 148 -2.45 1.59 -2.32
N VAL A 149 -1.23 1.09 -2.47
CA VAL A 149 -0.85 0.27 -3.64
C VAL A 149 -1.62 -1.04 -3.69
N PHE A 150 -1.83 -1.68 -2.54
CA PHE A 150 -2.49 -2.98 -2.45
C PHE A 150 -3.93 -2.90 -1.94
N GLN A 151 -4.56 -1.73 -2.03
CA GLN A 151 -5.95 -1.57 -1.65
C GLN A 151 -6.87 -2.45 -2.52
N GLY A 152 -7.65 -3.32 -1.88
CA GLY A 152 -8.59 -4.21 -2.55
C GLY A 152 -7.95 -5.48 -3.12
N GLN A 153 -6.66 -5.73 -2.87
CA GLN A 153 -5.93 -6.88 -3.42
C GLN A 153 -6.54 -8.25 -3.03
N GLU A 154 -7.37 -8.32 -2.00
CA GLU A 154 -8.09 -9.52 -1.58
C GLU A 154 -9.22 -9.94 -2.55
N ARG A 155 -9.58 -9.07 -3.49
CA ARG A 155 -10.65 -9.28 -4.46
C ARG A 155 -10.12 -9.87 -5.76
N ARG A 156 -11.02 -10.49 -6.54
CA ARG A 156 -10.69 -10.99 -7.89
C ARG A 156 -10.66 -9.88 -8.94
N THR A 157 -11.48 -8.84 -8.75
CA THR A 157 -11.59 -7.67 -9.62
C THR A 157 -11.89 -6.42 -8.79
N GLY A 158 -11.73 -5.23 -9.38
CA GLY A 158 -12.02 -3.96 -8.70
C GLY A 158 -10.93 -3.52 -7.71
N CYS A 159 -9.69 -3.91 -7.97
CA CYS A 159 -8.54 -3.53 -7.16
C CYS A 159 -8.06 -2.14 -7.57
N GLN A 160 -7.53 -1.37 -6.62
CA GLN A 160 -7.13 0.03 -6.87
C GLN A 160 -6.07 0.15 -7.97
N PHE A 161 -5.16 -0.83 -8.01
CA PHE A 161 -4.21 -1.04 -9.09
C PHE A 161 -4.46 -2.44 -9.67
N THR A 162 -4.68 -2.53 -10.99
CA THR A 162 -5.14 -3.78 -11.61
C THR A 162 -4.11 -4.90 -11.48
N PHE A 163 -2.81 -4.56 -11.51
CA PHE A 163 -1.72 -5.52 -11.39
C PHE A 163 -1.77 -6.37 -10.11
N THR A 164 -2.44 -5.86 -9.07
CA THR A 164 -2.57 -6.57 -7.78
C THR A 164 -3.57 -7.71 -7.82
N CYS A 165 -4.39 -7.83 -8.88
CA CYS A 165 -5.47 -8.80 -9.00
C CYS A 165 -5.57 -9.47 -10.38
N ASP A 166 -5.00 -8.90 -11.43
CA ASP A 166 -4.99 -9.46 -12.80
C ASP A 166 -3.91 -10.53 -13.03
N GLY A 167 -3.11 -10.85 -12.00
CA GLY A 167 -2.02 -11.83 -12.09
C GLY A 167 -0.72 -11.29 -12.68
N ALA A 168 -0.61 -9.99 -12.98
CA ALA A 168 0.62 -9.37 -13.48
C ALA A 168 1.81 -9.58 -12.53
N LEU A 169 1.55 -9.64 -11.21
CA LEU A 169 2.52 -10.02 -10.18
C LEU A 169 3.06 -11.44 -10.30
N ALA A 170 2.67 -12.24 -11.30
CA ALA A 170 3.34 -13.49 -11.65
C ALA A 170 4.59 -13.26 -12.52
N ARG A 171 4.68 -12.12 -13.22
CA ARG A 171 5.84 -11.74 -14.06
C ARG A 171 6.88 -10.99 -13.24
N THR A 172 8.15 -11.38 -13.31
CA THR A 172 9.23 -10.70 -12.58
C THR A 172 9.82 -9.62 -13.48
N PRO A 173 9.86 -8.35 -13.06
CA PRO A 173 10.53 -7.31 -13.83
C PRO A 173 12.02 -7.59 -13.97
N GLY A 174 12.65 -7.06 -15.03
CA GLY A 174 14.10 -7.11 -15.18
C GLY A 174 14.80 -6.37 -14.03
N ALA A 175 15.97 -6.85 -13.60
CA ALA A 175 16.69 -6.30 -12.45
C ALA A 175 16.94 -4.79 -12.59
N ALA A 176 17.41 -4.32 -13.75
CA ALA A 176 17.68 -2.90 -13.98
C ALA A 176 16.41 -2.03 -13.89
N ALA A 177 15.28 -2.51 -14.39
CA ALA A 177 14.01 -1.78 -14.31
C ALA A 177 13.50 -1.74 -12.86
N TRP A 178 13.63 -2.85 -12.13
CA TRP A 178 13.30 -2.89 -10.70
C TRP A 178 14.17 -1.93 -9.87
N ASP A 179 15.48 -1.91 -10.11
CA ASP A 179 16.41 -1.04 -9.39
C ASP A 179 16.13 0.45 -9.66
N ARG A 180 15.82 0.82 -10.92
CA ARG A 180 15.36 2.18 -11.22
C ARG A 180 14.08 2.53 -10.48
N ALA A 181 13.07 1.67 -10.53
CA ALA A 181 11.79 1.94 -9.88
C ALA A 181 12.00 2.15 -8.37
N ARG A 182 12.85 1.35 -7.72
CA ARG A 182 13.24 1.54 -6.31
C ARG A 182 13.97 2.85 -6.08
N GLU A 183 14.85 3.27 -6.98
CA GLU A 183 15.55 4.55 -6.84
C GLU A 183 14.58 5.73 -6.92
N ILE A 184 13.69 5.73 -7.90
CA ILE A 184 12.65 6.77 -8.03
C ILE A 184 11.74 6.76 -6.79
N ALA A 185 11.39 5.58 -6.27
CA ALA A 185 10.63 5.47 -5.03
C ALA A 185 11.35 6.12 -3.84
N ARG A 186 12.65 5.85 -3.66
CA ARG A 186 13.46 6.45 -2.59
C ARG A 186 13.50 7.97 -2.71
N GLU A 187 13.77 8.49 -3.90
CA GLU A 187 13.80 9.93 -4.13
C GLU A 187 12.46 10.59 -3.81
N ALA A 188 11.36 9.98 -4.24
CA ALA A 188 10.01 10.49 -3.99
C ALA A 188 9.67 10.48 -2.49
N LEU A 189 10.04 9.40 -1.78
CA LEU A 189 9.89 9.27 -0.32
C LEU A 189 10.84 10.20 0.46
N ALA A 190 11.91 10.68 -0.17
CA ALA A 190 12.83 11.67 0.38
C ALA A 190 12.43 13.13 0.06
N GLY A 191 11.30 13.34 -0.64
CA GLY A 191 10.74 14.67 -0.90
C GLY A 191 10.85 15.16 -2.33
N LYS A 192 11.38 14.37 -3.27
CA LYS A 192 11.37 14.72 -4.70
C LYS A 192 9.93 14.78 -5.20
N VAL A 193 9.56 15.91 -5.81
CA VAL A 193 8.19 16.15 -6.32
C VAL A 193 8.18 16.10 -7.83
N TYR A 194 7.34 15.22 -8.39
CA TYR A 194 7.04 15.25 -9.82
C TYR A 194 5.94 16.27 -10.11
N LYS A 195 6.36 17.50 -10.37
CA LYS A 195 5.47 18.68 -10.47
C LYS A 195 4.34 18.56 -11.50
N PRO A 196 4.53 17.96 -12.71
CA PRO A 196 3.52 18.02 -13.77
C PRO A 196 2.13 17.48 -13.40
N VAL A 197 2.05 16.47 -12.52
CA VAL A 197 0.77 15.86 -12.13
C VAL A 197 0.11 16.53 -10.93
N GLY A 198 0.76 17.53 -10.31
CA GLY A 198 0.24 18.29 -9.17
C GLY A 198 -0.39 17.41 -8.10
N TYR A 199 -1.69 17.63 -7.85
CA TYR A 199 -2.49 16.93 -6.85
C TYR A 199 -3.38 15.81 -7.44
N ALA A 200 -2.96 15.21 -8.57
CA ALA A 200 -3.67 14.08 -9.15
C ALA A 200 -3.82 12.93 -8.15
N THR A 201 -5.01 12.35 -8.08
CA THR A 201 -5.34 11.15 -7.29
C THR A 201 -5.81 10.01 -8.18
N HIS A 202 -6.11 10.28 -9.45
CA HIS A 202 -6.60 9.31 -10.41
C HIS A 202 -5.87 9.48 -11.74
N TYR A 203 -5.72 8.39 -12.47
CA TYR A 203 -5.27 8.42 -13.85
C TYR A 203 -5.83 7.21 -14.59
N HIS A 204 -5.84 7.31 -15.91
CA HIS A 204 -6.07 6.17 -16.80
C HIS A 204 -5.32 6.42 -18.10
N THR A 205 -5.15 5.38 -18.92
CA THR A 205 -4.59 5.52 -20.26
C THR A 205 -5.61 6.16 -21.21
N ASP A 206 -5.14 6.84 -22.25
CA ASP A 206 -5.98 7.58 -23.19
C ASP A 206 -6.89 6.68 -24.06
N TRP A 207 -6.69 5.37 -24.05
CA TRP A 207 -7.57 4.37 -24.69
C TRP A 207 -8.58 3.69 -23.73
N VAL A 208 -8.76 4.23 -22.52
CA VAL A 208 -9.74 3.75 -21.53
C VAL A 208 -10.64 4.92 -21.11
N VAL A 209 -11.92 4.67 -20.89
CA VAL A 209 -12.87 5.69 -20.39
C VAL A 209 -13.60 5.16 -19.15
N PRO A 210 -13.08 5.42 -17.95
CA PRO A 210 -13.79 5.10 -16.70
C PRO A 210 -14.99 6.05 -16.49
N TYR A 211 -16.10 5.56 -15.94
CA TYR A 211 -17.28 6.43 -15.70
C TYR A 211 -16.97 7.62 -14.79
N TRP A 212 -16.04 7.44 -13.84
CA TRP A 212 -15.66 8.48 -12.90
C TRP A 212 -14.88 9.62 -13.56
N SER A 213 -14.31 9.43 -14.75
CA SER A 213 -13.46 10.46 -15.38
C SER A 213 -14.23 11.78 -15.62
N GLY A 214 -15.53 11.70 -15.92
CA GLY A 214 -16.40 12.86 -16.11
C GLY A 214 -16.76 13.64 -14.83
N SER A 215 -16.58 13.04 -13.64
CA SER A 215 -16.83 13.70 -12.35
C SER A 215 -15.59 14.42 -11.80
N LEU A 216 -14.42 14.24 -12.44
CA LEU A 216 -13.14 14.81 -12.04
C LEU A 216 -12.66 15.88 -13.03
N ASP A 217 -11.60 16.59 -12.65
CA ASP A 217 -10.91 17.55 -13.51
C ASP A 217 -9.68 16.89 -14.14
N LYS A 218 -9.63 16.83 -15.48
CA LYS A 218 -8.42 16.43 -16.23
C LYS A 218 -7.36 17.53 -16.12
N ILE A 219 -6.19 17.24 -15.53
CA ILE A 219 -5.19 18.27 -15.18
C ILE A 219 -3.82 18.10 -15.84
N ALA A 220 -3.45 16.89 -16.26
CA ALA A 220 -2.15 16.66 -16.89
C ALA A 220 -2.18 15.43 -17.80
N VAL A 221 -1.19 15.35 -18.69
CA VAL A 221 -0.90 14.18 -19.52
C VAL A 221 0.59 13.87 -19.41
N VAL A 222 0.92 12.59 -19.24
CA VAL A 222 2.30 12.09 -19.25
C VAL A 222 2.32 10.83 -20.09
N GLY A 223 2.99 10.88 -21.25
CA GLY A 223 2.88 9.82 -22.26
C GLY A 223 1.41 9.58 -22.62
N THR A 224 0.93 8.37 -22.38
CA THR A 224 -0.46 7.96 -22.66
C THR A 224 -1.38 8.10 -21.45
N HIS A 225 -0.86 8.49 -20.29
CA HIS A 225 -1.63 8.60 -19.06
C HIS A 225 -2.25 9.99 -18.91
N LEU A 226 -3.56 10.03 -18.69
CA LEU A 226 -4.34 11.21 -18.38
C LEU A 226 -4.57 11.26 -16.87
N PHE A 227 -4.24 12.39 -16.23
CA PHE A 227 -4.28 12.56 -14.79
C PHE A 227 -5.42 13.47 -14.37
N PHE A 228 -6.07 13.10 -13.27
CA PHE A 228 -7.28 13.73 -12.78
C PHE A 228 -7.19 14.05 -11.29
N ARG A 229 -7.81 15.16 -10.90
CA ARG A 229 -8.03 15.52 -9.50
C ARG A 229 -9.52 15.69 -9.20
N TRP A 230 -9.84 15.61 -7.92
CA TRP A 230 -11.18 15.95 -7.41
C TRP A 230 -11.59 17.37 -7.78
N ARG A 231 -12.89 17.57 -8.02
CA ARG A 231 -13.48 18.91 -8.16
C ARG A 231 -13.66 19.59 -6.80
N GLY A 232 -13.66 20.92 -6.82
CA GLY A 232 -13.86 21.72 -5.61
C GLY A 232 -12.77 21.51 -4.57
N TRP A 233 -13.14 21.60 -3.28
CA TRP A 233 -12.18 21.60 -2.17
C TRP A 233 -11.26 20.38 -2.12
N TRP A 234 -11.79 19.18 -2.38
CA TRP A 234 -11.05 17.92 -2.29
C TRP A 234 -9.87 17.84 -3.28
N GLY A 235 -9.87 18.66 -4.34
CA GLY A 235 -8.77 18.74 -5.31
C GLY A 235 -7.71 19.79 -4.98
N THR A 236 -7.86 20.51 -3.87
CA THR A 236 -7.00 21.65 -3.51
C THR A 236 -5.96 21.25 -2.47
N PRO A 237 -4.80 21.94 -2.41
CA PRO A 237 -3.72 21.61 -1.47
C PRO A 237 -4.16 21.41 0.00
N PRO A 238 -5.09 22.21 0.58
CA PRO A 238 -5.56 22.02 1.95
C PRO A 238 -6.25 20.68 2.27
N ALA A 239 -6.73 19.95 1.26
CA ALA A 239 -7.36 18.64 1.44
C ALA A 239 -6.34 17.52 1.67
N PHE A 240 -5.09 17.72 1.29
CA PHE A 240 -4.04 16.70 1.34
C PHE A 240 -3.27 16.80 2.65
N ARG A 241 -3.91 16.33 3.72
CA ARG A 241 -3.36 16.29 5.08
C ARG A 241 -2.89 14.89 5.42
N PHE A 242 -1.63 14.78 5.84
CA PHE A 242 -1.05 13.51 6.22
C PHE A 242 -1.06 13.34 7.73
N THR A 243 -1.72 12.27 8.19
CA THR A 243 -1.53 11.68 9.50
C THR A 243 -1.18 10.22 9.26
N ARG A 244 -0.02 9.78 9.74
CA ARG A 244 0.38 8.39 9.61
C ARG A 244 -0.39 7.57 10.63
N ASP A 245 -1.16 6.59 10.14
CA ASP A 245 -1.87 5.63 10.97
C ASP A 245 -1.21 4.26 10.81
N GLY A 246 -0.35 3.89 11.76
CA GLY A 246 0.33 2.58 11.78
C GLY A 246 1.62 2.47 10.95
N GLY A 247 2.17 1.25 10.90
CA GLY A 247 3.35 0.89 10.11
C GLY A 247 3.00 0.40 8.71
N GLU A 248 4.01 0.26 7.85
CA GLU A 248 3.79 -0.26 6.49
C GLU A 248 3.48 -1.76 6.55
N PRO A 249 2.34 -2.22 6.01
CA PRO A 249 1.93 -3.60 6.09
C PRO A 249 2.88 -4.54 5.32
N LEU A 250 2.95 -5.78 5.78
CA LEU A 250 3.60 -6.86 5.03
C LEU A 250 2.72 -7.29 3.86
N ILE A 251 3.25 -7.22 2.64
CA ILE A 251 2.56 -7.60 1.42
C ILE A 251 3.17 -8.88 0.85
N GLY A 252 2.60 -10.02 1.21
CA GLY A 252 3.09 -11.33 0.75
C GLY A 252 3.14 -11.48 -0.77
N LYS A 253 2.28 -10.76 -1.52
CA LYS A 253 2.25 -10.82 -3.00
C LYS A 253 3.53 -10.33 -3.67
N ILE A 254 4.32 -9.49 -3.00
CA ILE A 254 5.60 -8.98 -3.53
C ILE A 254 6.82 -9.50 -2.78
N ALA A 255 6.66 -10.48 -1.89
CA ALA A 255 7.77 -11.08 -1.13
C ALA A 255 8.87 -11.67 -2.03
N ARG A 256 8.55 -12.04 -3.27
CA ARG A 256 9.52 -12.51 -4.27
C ARG A 256 10.35 -11.38 -4.91
N LEU A 257 9.84 -10.16 -4.89
CA LEU A 257 10.49 -8.96 -5.43
C LEU A 257 11.27 -8.21 -4.33
N SER A 258 10.86 -8.41 -3.08
CA SER A 258 11.38 -7.68 -1.93
C SER A 258 11.52 -8.59 -0.70
N PRO A 259 12.74 -8.67 -0.12
CA PRO A 259 12.95 -9.36 1.15
C PRO A 259 12.26 -8.64 2.33
N ALA A 260 11.97 -7.33 2.24
CA ALA A 260 11.31 -6.57 3.31
C ALA A 260 9.84 -7.00 3.53
N HIS A 261 9.29 -7.76 2.59
CA HIS A 261 7.95 -8.34 2.64
C HIS A 261 7.93 -9.86 2.90
N VAL A 262 9.09 -10.47 3.16
CA VAL A 262 9.18 -11.83 3.69
C VAL A 262 8.97 -11.73 5.21
N GLY A 263 7.86 -12.26 5.71
CA GLY A 263 7.54 -12.19 7.14
C GLY A 263 8.63 -12.85 8.00
N GLY A 264 9.27 -12.07 8.87
CA GLY A 264 10.35 -12.46 9.77
C GLY A 264 11.18 -11.23 10.13
N GLU A 265 11.72 -11.14 11.34
CA GLU A 265 12.67 -10.09 11.70
C GLU A 265 13.84 -10.14 10.71
N VAL A 266 14.06 -9.05 9.97
CA VAL A 266 15.32 -8.84 9.27
C VAL A 266 16.33 -8.51 10.38
N PRO A 267 17.37 -9.31 10.62
CA PRO A 267 18.44 -8.88 11.51
C PRO A 267 19.02 -7.62 10.91
N VAL A 268 19.02 -6.53 11.69
CA VAL A 268 19.79 -5.34 11.39
C VAL A 268 21.25 -5.79 11.30
N MET A 269 21.76 -5.99 10.08
CA MET A 269 23.18 -6.18 9.89
C MET A 269 23.82 -4.82 10.10
N ALA A 270 24.27 -4.65 11.33
CA ALA A 270 25.35 -3.75 11.68
C ALA A 270 26.51 -3.95 10.69
N GLN A 271 27.15 -2.83 10.42
CA GLN A 271 28.39 -2.72 9.66
C GLN A 271 29.42 -3.72 10.21
N ASP A 272 30.27 -4.20 9.30
CA ASP A 272 31.34 -5.19 9.48
C ASP A 272 30.95 -6.65 9.22
N ALA A 273 31.09 -7.06 7.95
CA ALA A 273 31.34 -8.45 7.59
C ALA A 273 32.53 -8.53 6.60
N PRO A 274 33.43 -9.51 6.78
CA PRO A 274 34.59 -9.71 5.93
C PRO A 274 34.17 -10.27 4.57
N VAL A 275 35.00 -10.01 3.57
CA VAL A 275 34.85 -10.52 2.19
C VAL A 275 34.75 -12.05 2.21
N VAL A 276 33.59 -12.59 1.83
CA VAL A 276 33.42 -14.02 1.53
C VAL A 276 33.41 -14.20 0.02
N THR A 277 34.40 -14.92 -0.50
CA THR A 277 34.58 -15.21 -1.92
C THR A 277 33.47 -16.10 -2.49
N ALA A 278 33.23 -15.95 -3.79
CA ALA A 278 32.13 -16.49 -4.61
C ALA A 278 31.90 -18.02 -4.63
N GLY A 279 32.58 -18.82 -3.81
CA GLY A 279 32.40 -20.27 -3.74
C GLY A 279 31.43 -20.76 -2.66
N GLY A 280 31.03 -19.92 -1.70
CA GLY A 280 30.21 -20.34 -0.56
C GLY A 280 28.69 -20.29 -0.78
N LEU A 281 28.23 -19.52 -1.76
CA LEU A 281 26.80 -19.27 -1.98
C LEU A 281 26.12 -20.39 -2.80
N GLU A 282 26.86 -21.06 -3.68
CA GLU A 282 26.34 -22.16 -4.52
C GLU A 282 25.91 -23.38 -3.69
N ALA A 283 26.59 -23.66 -2.56
CA ALA A 283 26.33 -24.83 -1.72
C ALA A 283 25.05 -24.71 -0.85
N LEU A 284 24.50 -23.50 -0.71
CA LEU A 284 23.27 -23.24 0.05
C LEU A 284 22.00 -23.20 -0.83
N VAL A 285 22.16 -23.09 -2.16
CA VAL A 285 21.05 -23.00 -3.12
C VAL A 285 20.55 -24.39 -3.58
N THR A 286 21.32 -25.46 -3.36
CA THR A 286 21.01 -26.82 -3.85
C THR A 286 20.43 -27.79 -2.82
N GLN A 287 19.98 -27.35 -1.64
CA GLN A 287 19.22 -28.25 -0.76
C GLN A 287 17.72 -28.14 -1.05
N PRO A 288 17.06 -29.20 -1.57
CA PRO A 288 15.62 -29.20 -1.73
C PRO A 288 14.97 -29.05 -0.36
N ARG A 289 14.12 -28.03 -0.21
CA ARG A 289 13.29 -27.81 0.98
C ARG A 289 12.46 -29.07 1.23
N LYS A 290 12.89 -29.93 2.15
CA LYS A 290 12.24 -31.21 2.46
C LYS A 290 10.79 -30.98 2.87
N SER A 291 9.85 -31.35 2.01
CA SER A 291 8.45 -31.54 2.37
C SER A 291 8.37 -32.63 3.43
N ILE A 292 7.72 -32.38 4.58
CA ILE A 292 7.31 -33.46 5.51
C ILE A 292 6.27 -34.31 4.77
N GLY A 293 6.70 -35.46 4.23
CA GLY A 293 5.85 -36.43 3.56
C GLY A 293 5.44 -37.57 4.50
N ALA A 294 4.81 -38.61 3.94
CA ALA A 294 4.42 -39.81 4.69
C ALA A 294 5.62 -40.52 5.35
N ASP A 295 6.84 -40.26 4.88
CA ASP A 295 8.11 -40.74 5.41
C ASP A 295 8.48 -40.19 6.81
N MET A 296 7.77 -39.15 7.27
CA MET A 296 7.95 -38.53 8.57
C MET A 296 6.89 -38.95 9.61
N LEU A 297 5.94 -39.81 9.24
CA LEU A 297 4.99 -40.40 10.19
C LEU A 297 5.71 -41.18 11.28
N GLY A 298 5.36 -40.93 12.54
CA GLY A 298 5.98 -41.53 13.72
C GLY A 298 7.31 -40.90 14.14
N LYS A 299 7.89 -39.96 13.35
CA LYS A 299 9.15 -39.28 13.67
C LYS A 299 8.92 -37.94 14.37
N SER A 300 9.92 -37.53 15.16
CA SER A 300 9.93 -36.23 15.82
C SER A 300 10.51 -35.15 14.90
N VAL A 301 9.78 -34.05 14.72
CA VAL A 301 10.20 -32.86 13.99
C VAL A 301 10.06 -31.67 14.92
N ALA A 302 11.14 -30.91 15.12
CA ALA A 302 11.16 -29.76 16.04
C ALA A 302 10.60 -30.08 17.44
N GLY A 303 10.89 -31.28 17.96
CA GLY A 303 10.48 -31.71 19.31
C GLY A 303 9.02 -32.20 19.46
N VAL A 304 8.22 -32.21 18.37
CA VAL A 304 6.88 -32.80 18.35
C VAL A 304 6.84 -34.03 17.44
N LYS A 305 6.16 -35.09 17.86
CA LYS A 305 6.08 -36.33 17.08
C LYS A 305 4.89 -36.29 16.15
N LEU A 306 5.11 -36.46 14.85
CA LEU A 306 4.02 -36.48 13.88
C LEU A 306 3.28 -37.83 13.93
N ALA A 307 1.99 -37.82 14.27
CA ALA A 307 1.18 -39.03 14.36
C ALA A 307 0.39 -39.29 13.06
N VAL A 308 -0.24 -38.25 12.50
CA VAL A 308 -1.04 -38.37 11.27
C VAL A 308 -0.84 -37.15 10.39
N LEU A 309 -0.68 -37.39 9.08
CA LEU A 309 -0.73 -36.38 8.04
C LEU A 309 -2.17 -36.30 7.51
N GLY A 310 -2.75 -35.10 7.52
CA GLY A 310 -4.08 -34.83 6.98
C GLY A 310 -4.13 -35.05 5.46
N PRO A 311 -5.28 -35.48 4.92
CA PRO A 311 -5.43 -35.72 3.48
C PRO A 311 -5.30 -34.44 2.64
N ASP A 312 -5.41 -33.26 3.28
CA ASP A 312 -5.22 -31.94 2.68
C ASP A 312 -3.75 -31.54 2.54
N GLY A 313 -2.81 -32.33 3.06
CA GLY A 313 -1.36 -32.04 3.08
C GLY A 313 -0.97 -30.84 3.94
N LYS A 314 -1.92 -30.29 4.70
CA LYS A 314 -1.81 -29.01 5.43
C LYS A 314 -2.17 -29.14 6.90
N SER A 315 -2.90 -30.20 7.27
CA SER A 315 -3.26 -30.52 8.65
C SER A 315 -2.35 -31.63 9.20
N PHE A 316 -1.86 -31.46 10.44
CA PHE A 316 -0.91 -32.36 11.09
C PHE A 316 -1.41 -32.67 12.50
N LEU A 317 -1.56 -33.96 12.82
CA LEU A 317 -1.83 -34.41 14.18
C LEU A 317 -0.50 -34.75 14.81
N VAL A 318 -0.18 -34.09 15.92
CA VAL A 318 1.11 -34.22 16.58
C VAL A 318 0.94 -34.59 18.05
N GLU A 319 1.93 -35.29 18.57
CA GLU A 319 2.08 -35.56 19.97
C GLU A 319 3.07 -34.57 20.59
N LEU A 320 2.64 -33.91 21.68
CA LEU A 320 3.44 -32.96 22.43
C LEU A 320 4.48 -33.69 23.29
N PRO A 321 5.69 -33.11 23.47
CA PRO A 321 6.70 -33.68 24.33
C PRO A 321 6.24 -33.72 25.79
N GLY A 322 6.47 -34.84 26.48
CA GLY A 322 5.99 -35.07 27.85
C GLY A 322 6.57 -34.13 28.93
N GLY A 323 7.64 -33.39 28.63
CA GLY A 323 8.31 -32.47 29.56
C GLY A 323 8.31 -30.98 29.14
N GLY A 324 7.55 -30.59 28.12
CA GLY A 324 7.54 -29.20 27.63
C GLY A 324 6.51 -28.30 28.34
N SER A 325 6.92 -27.08 28.72
CA SER A 325 5.97 -26.07 29.24
C SER A 325 4.92 -25.70 28.18
N PRO A 326 3.63 -25.56 28.55
CA PRO A 326 2.57 -25.08 27.66
C PRO A 326 2.83 -23.71 27.02
N ASP A 327 3.69 -22.88 27.59
CA ASP A 327 4.12 -21.59 27.01
C ASP A 327 5.03 -21.76 25.79
N GLY A 328 5.76 -22.88 25.70
CA GLY A 328 6.71 -23.15 24.63
C GLY A 328 6.10 -23.74 23.37
N TRP A 329 4.88 -24.29 23.44
CA TRP A 329 4.22 -24.96 22.31
C TRP A 329 4.04 -24.07 21.07
N PRO A 330 3.74 -22.77 21.16
CA PRO A 330 3.69 -21.88 19.99
C PRO A 330 5.04 -21.75 19.28
N ALA A 331 6.16 -21.78 20.00
CA ALA A 331 7.49 -21.75 19.38
C ALA A 331 7.76 -23.05 18.61
N LEU A 332 7.45 -24.20 19.22
CA LEU A 332 7.58 -25.51 18.57
C LEU A 332 6.71 -25.60 17.31
N ALA A 333 5.46 -25.13 17.40
CA ALA A 333 4.52 -25.10 16.28
C ALA A 333 4.96 -24.18 15.15
N ARG A 334 5.53 -23.00 15.48
CA ARG A 334 6.14 -22.10 14.49
C ARG A 334 7.30 -22.76 13.77
N THR A 335 8.20 -23.41 14.50
CA THR A 335 9.33 -24.13 13.91
C THR A 335 8.87 -25.29 13.04
N PHE A 336 7.84 -26.03 13.45
CA PHE A 336 7.26 -27.12 12.66
C PHE A 336 6.61 -26.61 11.36
N CYS A 337 5.89 -25.50 11.44
CA CYS A 337 5.21 -24.89 10.30
C CYS A 337 6.11 -23.98 9.44
N ALA A 338 7.38 -23.80 9.81
CA ALA A 338 8.29 -22.88 9.13
C ALA A 338 8.40 -23.21 7.62
N GLY A 339 8.24 -22.18 6.79
CA GLY A 339 8.34 -22.30 5.33
C GLY A 339 7.10 -22.87 4.63
N ARG A 340 5.96 -23.03 5.31
CA ARG A 340 4.70 -23.50 4.72
C ARG A 340 3.69 -22.37 4.56
N LEU A 341 2.98 -22.34 3.43
CA LEU A 341 1.91 -21.35 3.19
C LEU A 341 0.68 -21.60 4.06
N GLU A 342 0.32 -22.86 4.27
CA GLU A 342 -0.77 -23.27 5.17
C GLU A 342 -0.29 -24.44 6.02
N CYS A 343 -0.50 -24.32 7.34
CA CYS A 343 -0.11 -25.33 8.31
C CYS A 343 -1.06 -25.28 9.51
N ARG A 344 -1.76 -26.38 9.74
CA ARG A 344 -2.68 -26.56 10.87
C ARG A 344 -2.14 -27.69 11.73
N ILE A 345 -1.75 -27.38 12.95
CA ILE A 345 -1.30 -28.37 13.93
C ILE A 345 -2.42 -28.58 14.93
N MET A 346 -2.78 -29.84 15.14
CA MET A 346 -3.63 -30.29 16.23
C MET A 346 -2.77 -31.18 17.13
N ALA A 347 -2.71 -30.88 18.42
CA ALA A 347 -1.74 -31.47 19.31
C ALA A 347 -2.37 -32.02 20.60
N TRP A 348 -1.93 -33.22 20.98
CA TRP A 348 -2.35 -33.92 22.19
C TRP A 348 -1.16 -34.20 23.09
N LYS A 349 -1.41 -34.39 24.39
CA LYS A 349 -0.40 -34.93 25.31
C LYS A 349 -0.03 -36.36 24.91
N ALA A 350 1.18 -36.77 25.33
CA ALA A 350 1.71 -38.10 25.08
C ALA A 350 0.69 -39.21 25.45
N GLY A 351 0.42 -40.12 24.51
CA GLY A 351 -0.50 -41.24 24.69
C GLY A 351 -1.98 -40.93 24.44
N ALA A 352 -2.36 -39.65 24.24
CA ALA A 352 -3.73 -39.24 23.91
C ALA A 352 -3.93 -38.91 22.41
N THR A 353 -2.87 -38.99 21.61
CA THR A 353 -2.88 -38.59 20.20
C THR A 353 -3.65 -39.60 19.33
N PRO A 354 -4.68 -39.17 18.57
CA PRO A 354 -5.41 -40.05 17.66
C PRO A 354 -4.52 -40.56 16.52
N GLY A 355 -4.65 -41.86 16.21
CA GLY A 355 -3.88 -42.51 15.13
C GLY A 355 -4.54 -42.49 13.75
N LYS A 356 -5.77 -41.96 13.62
CA LYS A 356 -6.52 -41.93 12.35
C LYS A 356 -7.49 -40.76 12.27
N LEU A 357 -7.82 -40.38 11.04
CA LEU A 357 -8.91 -39.45 10.70
C LEU A 357 -10.12 -40.25 10.15
N PRO A 358 -11.37 -39.76 10.30
CA PRO A 358 -11.79 -38.54 11.00
C PRO A 358 -11.76 -38.68 12.53
N LEU A 359 -11.64 -37.55 13.24
CA LEU A 359 -11.63 -37.51 14.71
C LEU A 359 -13.05 -37.64 15.28
N THR A 360 -13.18 -38.35 16.40
CA THR A 360 -14.42 -38.40 17.18
C THR A 360 -14.54 -37.19 18.10
N ASP A 361 -15.76 -36.87 18.57
CA ASP A 361 -15.98 -35.73 19.47
C ASP A 361 -15.11 -35.82 20.76
N PRO A 362 -14.99 -36.99 21.43
CA PRO A 362 -14.08 -37.11 22.57
C PRO A 362 -12.61 -36.85 22.23
N GLN A 363 -12.17 -37.17 21.01
CA GLN A 363 -10.79 -36.91 20.57
C GLN A 363 -10.56 -35.42 20.31
N LEU A 364 -11.55 -34.71 19.77
CA LEU A 364 -11.49 -33.26 19.59
C LEU A 364 -11.48 -32.54 20.94
N ASP A 365 -12.28 -32.98 21.90
CA ASP A 365 -12.31 -32.41 23.26
C ASP A 365 -11.03 -32.68 24.05
N ALA A 366 -10.38 -33.83 23.80
CA ALA A 366 -9.10 -34.18 24.41
C ALA A 366 -7.90 -33.40 23.85
N MET A 367 -8.08 -32.64 22.75
CA MET A 367 -7.02 -31.85 22.13
C MET A 367 -6.48 -30.82 23.13
N SER A 368 -5.16 -30.76 23.28
CA SER A 368 -4.49 -29.90 24.26
C SER A 368 -4.09 -28.55 23.66
N PHE A 369 -3.69 -28.54 22.39
CA PHE A 369 -3.17 -27.35 21.71
C PHE A 369 -3.48 -27.38 20.22
N ALA A 370 -3.79 -26.23 19.65
CA ALA A 370 -4.05 -26.06 18.23
C ALA A 370 -3.34 -24.83 17.72
N TYR A 371 -2.72 -24.95 16.55
CA TYR A 371 -2.02 -23.85 15.92
C TYR A 371 -2.41 -23.76 14.45
N ILE A 372 -2.82 -22.57 14.05
CA ILE A 372 -3.20 -22.27 12.67
C ILE A 372 -2.20 -21.25 12.16
N HIS A 373 -1.55 -21.60 11.06
CA HIS A 373 -0.72 -20.73 10.25
C HIS A 373 -1.25 -20.74 8.83
N ASP A 374 -1.73 -19.59 8.39
CA ASP A 374 -2.08 -19.33 7.02
C ASP A 374 -1.40 -18.02 6.62
N ALA A 375 -0.35 -18.16 5.82
CA ALA A 375 0.44 -17.05 5.33
C ALA A 375 -0.32 -16.19 4.31
N GLY A 376 -1.37 -16.74 3.69
CA GLY A 376 -2.22 -16.03 2.72
C GLY A 376 -3.23 -15.10 3.38
N SER A 377 -3.82 -15.51 4.51
CA SER A 377 -4.73 -14.67 5.30
C SER A 377 -4.04 -13.90 6.43
N GLY A 378 -2.76 -14.17 6.70
CA GLY A 378 -2.05 -13.63 7.85
C GLY A 378 -2.53 -14.21 9.19
N LEU A 379 -3.36 -15.26 9.14
CA LEU A 379 -3.93 -15.90 10.32
C LEU A 379 -2.85 -16.74 10.99
N GLN A 380 -2.31 -16.22 12.09
CA GLN A 380 -1.40 -16.94 12.96
C GLN A 380 -1.97 -16.97 14.38
N ARG A 381 -2.49 -18.12 14.81
CA ARG A 381 -3.15 -18.27 16.10
C ARG A 381 -2.76 -19.55 16.80
N ALA A 382 -2.39 -19.41 18.06
CA ALA A 382 -2.22 -20.48 19.01
C ALA A 382 -3.41 -20.51 19.95
N LEU A 383 -4.01 -21.69 20.13
CA LEU A 383 -5.17 -21.91 21.00
C LEU A 383 -4.86 -23.06 21.95
N TRP A 384 -5.22 -22.90 23.22
CA TRP A 384 -5.05 -23.89 24.27
C TRP A 384 -6.39 -24.42 24.73
N ASN A 385 -6.38 -25.68 25.17
CA ASN A 385 -7.46 -26.20 25.97
C ASN A 385 -7.39 -25.61 27.39
N CYS A 386 -8.27 -24.65 27.66
CA CYS A 386 -8.23 -23.88 28.90
C CYS A 386 -8.62 -24.67 30.16
N GLU A 387 -9.16 -25.89 30.03
CA GLU A 387 -9.35 -26.78 31.17
C GLU A 387 -8.04 -27.47 31.58
N GLN A 388 -7.16 -27.72 30.60
CA GLN A 388 -5.85 -28.33 30.84
C GLN A 388 -4.77 -27.28 31.14
N THR A 389 -4.93 -26.07 30.61
CA THR A 389 -3.96 -24.96 30.76
C THR A 389 -4.71 -23.63 30.82
N PRO A 390 -4.98 -23.08 32.02
CA PRO A 390 -5.71 -21.83 32.19
C PRO A 390 -5.06 -20.66 31.42
N ARG A 391 -5.85 -19.95 30.61
CA ARG A 391 -5.42 -18.81 29.77
C ARG A 391 -6.52 -17.74 29.66
N PRO A 392 -6.19 -16.53 29.18
CA PRO A 392 -7.18 -15.54 28.76
C PRO A 392 -8.12 -16.09 27.69
N LYS A 393 -9.36 -15.60 27.67
CA LYS A 393 -10.47 -16.12 26.84
C LYS A 393 -10.14 -16.14 25.34
N GLU A 394 -9.30 -15.22 24.88
CA GLU A 394 -8.89 -15.04 23.48
C GLU A 394 -7.95 -16.15 23.00
N GLN A 395 -7.26 -16.80 23.93
CA GLN A 395 -6.32 -17.90 23.71
C GLN A 395 -6.97 -19.27 23.98
N CYS A 396 -8.21 -19.29 24.47
CA CYS A 396 -8.96 -20.51 24.69
C CYS A 396 -9.54 -21.04 23.39
N MET A 397 -9.43 -22.35 23.20
CA MET A 397 -10.20 -23.06 22.19
C MET A 397 -11.69 -22.87 22.47
N ARG A 398 -12.46 -22.63 21.40
CA ARG A 398 -13.92 -22.59 21.48
C ARG A 398 -14.44 -24.00 21.69
N ARG A 399 -15.09 -24.24 22.83
CA ARG A 399 -15.89 -25.45 23.02
C ARG A 399 -17.03 -25.48 22.02
N ARG A 400 -17.23 -26.65 21.40
CA ARG A 400 -18.49 -26.92 20.71
C ARG A 400 -19.50 -27.28 21.80
N VAL A 401 -20.50 -26.43 21.99
CA VAL A 401 -21.69 -26.85 22.72
C VAL A 401 -22.37 -27.89 21.84
N ALA A 402 -22.52 -29.13 22.32
CA ALA A 402 -23.21 -30.17 21.57
C ALA A 402 -24.60 -29.66 21.18
N ALA A 403 -24.87 -29.56 19.88
CA ALA A 403 -26.19 -29.20 19.40
C ALA A 403 -27.13 -30.36 19.72
N ALA A 404 -28.21 -30.09 20.46
CA ALA A 404 -29.30 -31.03 20.61
C ALA A 404 -29.84 -31.40 19.21
N PRO A 405 -30.21 -32.67 18.96
CA PRO A 405 -30.72 -33.07 17.66
C PRO A 405 -31.96 -32.24 17.28
N PRO A 406 -32.09 -31.82 16.01
CA PRO A 406 -33.19 -30.97 15.58
C PRO A 406 -34.53 -31.67 15.74
N ALA A 407 -35.51 -30.96 16.30
CA ALA A 407 -36.90 -31.41 16.35
C ALA A 407 -37.49 -31.46 14.93
N PRO A 408 -38.39 -32.42 14.63
CA PRO A 408 -38.98 -32.55 13.30
C PRO A 408 -39.85 -31.33 12.95
N PRO A 409 -39.90 -30.93 11.67
CA PRO A 409 -40.58 -29.72 11.25
C PRO A 409 -42.11 -29.87 11.34
N THR A 410 -42.75 -28.90 11.98
CA THR A 410 -44.20 -28.69 11.94
C THR A 410 -44.54 -27.71 10.82
N ASP A 411 -45.28 -28.19 9.83
CA ASP A 411 -45.89 -27.35 8.79
C ASP A 411 -47.00 -26.48 9.40
N ALA A 412 -46.81 -25.16 9.36
CA ALA A 412 -47.89 -24.20 9.51
C ALA A 412 -47.68 -23.09 8.46
N GLY A 413 -48.52 -23.12 7.43
CA GLY A 413 -48.49 -22.17 6.32
C GLY A 413 -48.87 -20.75 6.75
N LEU A 414 -48.22 -19.77 6.11
CA LEU A 414 -48.72 -18.40 6.03
C LEU A 414 -48.62 -17.94 4.58
N ALA A 415 -49.79 -17.83 3.96
CA ALA A 415 -50.02 -17.19 2.69
C ALA A 415 -49.77 -15.68 2.79
N GLY A 416 -49.16 -15.10 1.76
CA GLY A 416 -49.26 -13.66 1.49
C GLY A 416 -47.96 -12.86 1.58
N VAL A 417 -46.97 -13.12 0.71
CA VAL A 417 -46.06 -12.07 0.19
C VAL A 417 -45.72 -12.39 -1.27
N ARG A 418 -46.05 -11.45 -2.15
CA ARG A 418 -45.78 -11.48 -3.60
C ARG A 418 -44.28 -11.68 -3.88
N LYS A 419 -43.91 -12.79 -4.52
CA LYS A 419 -42.58 -12.95 -5.15
C LYS A 419 -42.50 -11.99 -6.34
N LYS A 420 -41.61 -11.00 -6.29
CA LYS A 420 -41.26 -10.19 -7.46
C LYS A 420 -40.15 -10.92 -8.22
N GLU A 421 -40.44 -11.27 -9.47
CA GLU A 421 -39.59 -12.05 -10.34
C GLU A 421 -38.33 -11.27 -10.77
N ARG A 422 -37.22 -11.99 -10.68
CA ARG A 422 -36.03 -12.02 -11.55
C ARG A 422 -35.90 -10.95 -12.65
N PHE A 423 -34.84 -10.13 -12.49
CA PHE A 423 -33.97 -9.51 -13.52
C PHE A 423 -34.54 -9.36 -14.94
N GLU A 424 -34.90 -8.13 -15.29
CA GLU A 424 -35.08 -7.69 -16.69
C GLU A 424 -33.87 -6.82 -17.07
N THR A 425 -33.10 -7.26 -18.05
CA THR A 425 -31.99 -6.51 -18.66
C THR A 425 -32.58 -5.34 -19.45
N VAL A 426 -32.32 -4.11 -19.01
CA VAL A 426 -32.77 -2.91 -19.74
C VAL A 426 -31.77 -2.60 -20.86
N THR A 427 -32.13 -2.96 -22.09
CA THR A 427 -31.45 -2.50 -23.30
C THR A 427 -31.89 -1.07 -23.59
N ILE A 428 -30.99 -0.09 -23.44
CA ILE A 428 -31.24 1.29 -23.86
C ILE A 428 -30.97 1.39 -25.36
N ALA A 429 -32.00 1.69 -26.15
CA ALA A 429 -31.88 1.92 -27.59
C ALA A 429 -31.10 3.22 -27.88
N PRO A 430 -30.28 3.28 -28.95
CA PRO A 430 -29.57 4.49 -29.32
C PRO A 430 -30.54 5.58 -29.78
N VAL A 431 -30.27 6.82 -29.33
CA VAL A 431 -31.01 8.02 -29.70
C VAL A 431 -30.71 8.35 -31.17
N ASN A 432 -31.75 8.28 -32.03
CA ASN A 432 -31.62 8.71 -33.42
C ASN A 432 -31.38 10.23 -33.52
N PRO A 433 -30.49 10.70 -34.41
CA PRO A 433 -30.29 12.12 -34.63
C PRO A 433 -31.53 12.77 -35.31
N PRO A 434 -31.76 14.08 -35.09
CA PRO A 434 -32.95 14.77 -35.57
C PRO A 434 -33.02 14.84 -37.11
N ARG A 435 -34.22 14.57 -37.64
CA ARG A 435 -34.55 14.56 -39.06
C ARG A 435 -34.49 15.98 -39.65
N ALA A 436 -33.82 16.16 -40.77
CA ALA A 436 -33.79 17.42 -41.52
C ALA A 436 -35.19 17.81 -42.04
N PRO A 437 -35.50 19.11 -42.16
CA PRO A 437 -36.83 19.58 -42.57
C PRO A 437 -37.08 19.29 -44.05
N GLN A 438 -38.20 18.64 -44.34
CA GLN A 438 -38.66 18.40 -45.71
C GLN A 438 -39.24 19.68 -46.32
N SER A 439 -38.82 19.96 -47.54
CA SER A 439 -39.25 21.07 -48.40
C SER A 439 -40.72 20.97 -48.77
N ARG A 440 -41.37 22.13 -48.75
CA ARG A 440 -42.75 22.39 -49.18
C ARG A 440 -42.82 22.36 -50.73
N GLN A 441 -43.72 21.56 -51.30
CA GLN A 441 -44.24 21.68 -52.68
C GLN A 441 -45.74 21.41 -52.58
N GLU A 442 -46.52 22.50 -52.55
CA GLU A 442 -47.43 23.00 -53.61
C GLU A 442 -48.85 22.49 -53.42
#